data_AF-A0A3D2I1N7-F1
#
_entry.id   AF-A0A3D2I1N7-F1
#
_cell.length_a   1.000
_cell.length_b   1.000
_cell.length_c   1.000
_cell.angle_alpha   90.00
_cell.angle_beta   90.00
_cell.angle_gamma   90.00
#
_symmetry.space_group_name_H-M   'P 1'
#
loop_
_entity.id
_entity.type
_entity.pdbx_description
1 polymer ?
#
loop_
_entity_poly.entity_id
_entity_poly.type
_entity_poly.pdbx_seq_one_letter_code
_entity_poly.pdbx_strand_id
1 'polypeptide(L)'
;MKKILFRMSVIFLLFVMVVMNIGETAFARSEYKHKIFSKSVVSKRIDTIKQFYYKKSKQLKTKNQTVTLNFEKGKMTYYFYGNDLMFSYGKIKGKEYRAYYLKKQLIQLLVDKSGKRKTYIQYYKKSANKMMEEYNTASLYFTVENYARKMLESIQPSTIKKSFDGYAIVTKIKGNTVWYHKVDNWGSDGSIYSIEPKTFKAVLQDKCTIKDASESPEKAYKRSKKWMKKSVDKSIVGQFADLTVNKGKIKEIMIPYMP
;
A
#
# COMPACT_ATOMS: atom_id res chain seq x y z
N MET A 1 -17.25 -27.22 49.64
CA MET A 1 -16.61 -25.94 49.25
C MET A 1 -15.42 -26.09 48.29
N LYS A 2 -14.42 -26.95 48.56
CA LYS A 2 -13.21 -27.09 47.70
C LYS A 2 -13.50 -27.41 46.22
N LYS A 3 -14.48 -28.27 45.91
CA LYS A 3 -14.88 -28.59 44.51
C LYS A 3 -15.53 -27.41 43.76
N ILE A 4 -16.21 -26.50 44.45
CA ILE A 4 -16.87 -25.33 43.83
C ILE A 4 -15.84 -24.24 43.54
N LEU A 5 -14.91 -23.99 44.48
CA LEU A 5 -13.77 -23.08 44.24
C LEU A 5 -12.92 -23.55 43.05
N PHE A 6 -12.64 -24.85 42.95
CA PHE A 6 -11.85 -25.39 41.84
C PHE A 6 -12.56 -25.20 40.49
N ARG A 7 -13.87 -25.44 40.43
CA ARG A 7 -14.66 -25.22 39.20
C ARG A 7 -14.74 -23.74 38.82
N MET A 8 -14.88 -22.82 39.77
CA MET A 8 -14.84 -21.38 39.51
C MET A 8 -13.46 -20.91 39.04
N SER A 9 -12.36 -21.40 39.62
CA SER A 9 -11.01 -21.06 39.15
C SER A 9 -10.72 -21.57 37.75
N VAL A 10 -11.21 -22.76 37.36
CA VAL A 10 -11.07 -23.28 36.00
C VAL A 10 -11.90 -22.48 34.99
N ILE A 11 -13.13 -22.08 35.34
CA ILE A 11 -13.96 -21.22 34.49
C ILE A 11 -13.34 -19.83 34.34
N PHE A 12 -12.78 -19.27 35.42
CA PHE A 12 -12.08 -17.98 35.38
C PHE A 12 -10.80 -18.05 34.55
N LEU A 13 -10.01 -19.13 34.64
CA LEU A 13 -8.84 -19.38 33.78
C LEU A 13 -9.22 -19.51 32.30
N LEU A 14 -10.32 -20.22 31.98
CA LEU A 14 -10.84 -20.32 30.62
C LEU A 14 -11.34 -18.96 30.12
N PHE A 15 -12.01 -18.16 30.97
CA PHE A 15 -12.46 -16.83 30.62
C PHE A 15 -11.29 -15.86 30.40
N VAL A 16 -10.24 -15.94 31.23
CA VAL A 16 -9.00 -15.16 31.08
C VAL A 16 -8.23 -15.60 29.83
N MET A 17 -8.16 -16.90 29.50
CA MET A 17 -7.57 -17.37 28.24
C MET A 17 -8.36 -16.90 27.01
N VAL A 18 -9.71 -16.94 27.06
CA VAL A 18 -10.55 -16.43 25.98
C VAL A 18 -10.36 -14.93 25.84
N VAL A 19 -10.33 -14.15 26.94
CA VAL A 19 -10.15 -12.69 26.94
C VAL A 19 -8.73 -12.27 26.54
N MET A 20 -7.70 -13.04 26.94
CA MET A 20 -6.32 -12.80 26.52
C MET A 20 -6.08 -13.17 25.05
N ASN A 21 -6.83 -14.13 24.48
CA ASN A 21 -6.90 -14.39 23.03
C ASN A 21 -7.73 -13.35 22.25
N ILE A 22 -8.32 -12.34 22.91
CA ILE A 22 -8.89 -11.16 22.22
C ILE A 22 -7.77 -10.14 21.91
N GLY A 23 -6.57 -10.33 22.47
CA GLY A 23 -5.34 -9.66 22.04
C GLY A 23 -4.82 -10.30 20.75
N GLU A 24 -4.86 -9.54 19.67
CA GLU A 24 -4.67 -10.01 18.28
C GLU A 24 -5.80 -10.92 17.79
N THR A 25 -6.92 -10.28 17.41
CA THR A 25 -7.88 -10.89 16.48
C THR A 25 -7.11 -11.60 15.36
N ALA A 26 -7.18 -12.94 15.34
CA ALA A 26 -6.51 -13.80 14.37
C ALA A 26 -7.00 -13.44 12.96
N PHE A 27 -6.35 -12.46 12.33
CA PHE A 27 -6.60 -12.15 10.94
C PHE A 27 -5.70 -13.04 10.11
N ALA A 28 -6.32 -13.89 9.28
CA ALA A 28 -5.58 -14.57 8.24
C ALA A 28 -4.87 -13.52 7.38
N ARG A 29 -3.56 -13.68 7.22
CA ARG A 29 -2.77 -12.88 6.27
C ARG A 29 -2.71 -13.63 4.96
N SER A 30 -2.71 -12.87 3.89
CA SER A 30 -2.44 -13.39 2.57
C SER A 30 -0.96 -13.70 2.37
N GLU A 31 -0.61 -14.32 1.24
CA GLU A 31 0.80 -14.49 0.85
C GLU A 31 1.53 -13.16 0.67
N TYR A 32 0.77 -12.14 0.25
CA TYR A 32 1.24 -10.75 0.19
C TYR A 32 1.08 -10.00 1.52
N LYS A 33 1.00 -10.70 2.67
CA LYS A 33 0.88 -10.16 4.04
C LYS A 33 -0.31 -9.21 4.28
N HIS A 34 -1.24 -9.13 3.34
CA HIS A 34 -2.45 -8.32 3.47
C HIS A 34 -3.44 -8.99 4.39
N LYS A 35 -4.22 -8.18 5.09
CA LYS A 35 -5.29 -8.70 5.93
C LYS A 35 -6.40 -9.28 5.06
N ILE A 36 -6.82 -10.50 5.35
CA ILE A 36 -7.98 -11.11 4.70
C ILE A 36 -9.21 -10.77 5.54
N PHE A 37 -10.16 -10.05 4.94
CA PHE A 37 -11.46 -9.76 5.54
C PHE A 37 -12.48 -10.85 5.14
N SER A 38 -13.46 -11.11 6.00
CA SER A 38 -14.54 -12.04 5.65
C SER A 38 -15.41 -11.48 4.54
N LYS A 39 -16.07 -12.37 3.77
CA LYS A 39 -17.00 -11.99 2.70
C LYS A 39 -18.09 -11.03 3.21
N SER A 40 -18.64 -11.30 4.39
CA SER A 40 -19.66 -10.45 5.03
C SER A 40 -19.16 -9.02 5.29
N VAL A 41 -17.93 -8.88 5.83
CA VAL A 41 -17.31 -7.57 6.08
C VAL A 41 -17.09 -6.80 4.77
N VAL A 42 -16.59 -7.49 3.73
CA VAL A 42 -16.37 -6.89 2.40
C VAL A 42 -17.70 -6.45 1.78
N SER A 43 -18.71 -7.30 1.76
CA SER A 43 -20.05 -6.98 1.22
C SER A 43 -20.66 -5.77 1.93
N LYS A 44 -20.70 -5.78 3.27
CA LYS A 44 -21.24 -4.66 4.06
C LYS A 44 -20.52 -3.35 3.77
N ARG A 45 -19.20 -3.39 3.62
CA ARG A 45 -18.41 -2.21 3.25
C ARG A 45 -18.74 -1.72 1.84
N ILE A 46 -18.84 -2.61 0.85
CA ILE A 46 -19.21 -2.24 -0.53
C ILE A 46 -20.60 -1.60 -0.56
N ASP A 47 -21.56 -2.15 0.18
CA ASP A 47 -22.92 -1.60 0.25
C ASP A 47 -22.92 -0.21 0.88
N THR A 48 -22.14 -0.01 1.94
CA THR A 48 -21.94 1.31 2.54
C THR A 48 -21.37 2.29 1.52
N ILE A 49 -20.32 1.89 0.78
CA ILE A 49 -19.71 2.73 -0.24
C ILE A 49 -20.72 3.09 -1.34
N LYS A 50 -21.50 2.12 -1.82
CA LYS A 50 -22.55 2.35 -2.82
C LYS A 50 -23.60 3.33 -2.31
N GLN A 51 -24.02 3.23 -1.04
CA GLN A 51 -24.94 4.21 -0.46
C GLN A 51 -24.35 5.62 -0.47
N PHE A 52 -23.07 5.78 -0.13
CA PHE A 52 -22.41 7.07 -0.23
C PHE A 52 -22.34 7.58 -1.67
N TYR A 53 -22.01 6.71 -2.63
CA TYR A 53 -21.91 7.09 -4.03
C TYR A 53 -23.26 7.51 -4.62
N TYR A 54 -24.32 6.75 -4.41
CA TYR A 54 -25.62 7.00 -5.04
C TYR A 54 -26.51 7.98 -4.28
N LYS A 55 -26.43 8.01 -2.94
CA LYS A 55 -27.38 8.77 -2.10
C LYS A 55 -26.74 9.91 -1.31
N LYS A 56 -25.43 9.87 -1.04
CA LYS A 56 -24.73 10.85 -0.20
C LYS A 56 -23.49 11.44 -0.88
N SER A 57 -23.50 11.53 -2.21
CA SER A 57 -22.32 11.93 -3.00
C SER A 57 -21.80 13.32 -2.63
N LYS A 58 -22.70 14.25 -2.28
CA LYS A 58 -22.36 15.61 -1.81
C LYS A 58 -21.51 15.64 -0.53
N GLN A 59 -21.51 14.55 0.25
CA GLN A 59 -20.70 14.43 1.48
C GLN A 59 -19.27 13.95 1.20
N LEU A 60 -18.97 13.55 -0.04
CA LEU A 60 -17.67 13.02 -0.42
C LEU A 60 -16.75 14.13 -0.90
N LYS A 61 -15.53 14.18 -0.34
CA LYS A 61 -14.44 14.97 -0.90
C LYS A 61 -13.77 14.17 -2.01
N THR A 62 -13.40 14.84 -3.09
CA THR A 62 -12.72 14.19 -4.21
C THR A 62 -11.29 14.71 -4.37
N LYS A 63 -10.42 13.84 -4.85
CA LYS A 63 -9.08 14.22 -5.27
C LYS A 63 -8.68 13.50 -6.53
N ASN A 64 -8.04 14.21 -7.43
CA ASN A 64 -7.61 13.69 -8.72
C ASN A 64 -6.12 13.37 -8.70
N GLN A 65 -5.75 12.29 -9.37
CA GLN A 65 -4.35 11.94 -9.61
C GLN A 65 -4.16 11.44 -11.04
N THR A 66 -3.08 11.88 -11.68
CA THR A 66 -2.56 11.21 -12.86
C THR A 66 -1.91 9.91 -12.43
N VAL A 67 -2.32 8.81 -13.06
CA VAL A 67 -1.79 7.46 -12.82
C VAL A 67 -1.33 6.88 -14.15
N THR A 68 -0.40 5.93 -14.07
CA THR A 68 0.02 5.09 -15.19
C THR A 68 -0.34 3.66 -14.84
N LEU A 69 -1.33 3.08 -15.53
CA LEU A 69 -1.73 1.68 -15.35
C LEU A 69 -1.44 0.93 -16.64
N ASN A 70 -0.67 -0.16 -16.57
CA ASN A 70 -0.24 -0.93 -17.75
C ASN A 70 0.38 -0.05 -18.85
N PHE A 71 1.33 0.82 -18.47
CA PHE A 71 2.00 1.81 -19.34
C PHE A 71 1.10 2.90 -19.94
N GLU A 72 -0.18 2.94 -19.57
CA GLU A 72 -1.12 3.94 -20.05
C GLU A 72 -1.37 5.02 -19.00
N LYS A 73 -1.11 6.27 -19.38
CA LYS A 73 -1.43 7.42 -18.54
C LYS A 73 -2.92 7.70 -18.56
N GLY A 74 -3.47 8.01 -17.39
CA GLY A 74 -4.83 8.47 -17.27
C GLY A 74 -5.09 9.12 -15.91
N LYS A 75 -6.35 9.40 -15.62
CA LYS A 75 -6.76 10.09 -14.40
C LYS A 75 -7.64 9.20 -13.54
N MET A 76 -7.30 9.10 -12.27
CA MET A 76 -8.11 8.47 -11.24
C MET A 76 -8.65 9.56 -10.28
N THR A 77 -9.93 9.46 -9.97
CA THR A 77 -10.61 10.26 -8.95
C THR A 77 -10.78 9.40 -7.70
N TYR A 78 -10.31 9.90 -6.56
CA TYR A 78 -10.40 9.27 -5.24
C TYR A 78 -11.48 9.97 -4.42
N TYR A 79 -12.33 9.20 -3.76
CA TYR A 79 -13.48 9.69 -3.01
C TYR A 79 -13.30 9.38 -1.52
N PHE A 80 -13.45 10.41 -0.70
CA PHE A 80 -13.21 10.36 0.74
C PHE A 80 -14.44 10.80 1.52
N TYR A 81 -14.73 10.10 2.61
CA TYR A 81 -15.63 10.58 3.65
C TYR A 81 -14.80 10.89 4.90
N GLY A 82 -14.66 12.18 5.24
CA GLY A 82 -13.63 12.61 6.19
C GLY A 82 -12.23 12.18 5.70
N ASN A 83 -11.52 11.40 6.52
CA ASN A 83 -10.21 10.81 6.19
C ASN A 83 -10.31 9.35 5.69
N ASP A 84 -11.52 8.80 5.57
CA ASP A 84 -11.74 7.44 5.10
C ASP A 84 -11.76 7.42 3.57
N LEU A 85 -10.83 6.66 2.97
CA LEU A 85 -10.83 6.40 1.54
C LEU A 85 -11.92 5.37 1.23
N MET A 86 -12.94 5.81 0.49
CA MET A 86 -14.12 4.99 0.19
C MET A 86 -13.89 4.18 -1.08
N PHE A 87 -13.74 4.87 -2.21
CA PHE A 87 -13.52 4.27 -3.52
C PHE A 87 -12.75 5.20 -4.44
N SER A 88 -12.30 4.68 -5.57
CA SER A 88 -11.71 5.46 -6.64
C SER A 88 -12.20 4.97 -8.00
N TYR A 89 -12.26 5.88 -8.96
CA TYR A 89 -12.76 5.63 -10.29
C TYR A 89 -11.91 6.34 -11.35
N GLY A 90 -11.71 5.70 -12.50
CA GLY A 90 -11.03 6.31 -13.64
C GLY A 90 -11.26 5.58 -14.95
N LYS A 91 -11.12 6.31 -16.06
CA LYS A 91 -11.20 5.79 -17.43
C LYS A 91 -9.82 5.94 -18.08
N ILE A 92 -9.21 4.83 -18.50
CA ILE A 92 -7.85 4.80 -19.04
C ILE A 92 -7.82 3.82 -20.22
N LYS A 93 -7.52 4.33 -21.42
CA LYS A 93 -7.46 3.57 -22.69
C LYS A 93 -8.61 2.56 -22.87
N GLY A 94 -9.85 3.06 -22.87
CA GLY A 94 -11.05 2.24 -23.08
C GLY A 94 -11.37 1.24 -21.96
N LYS A 95 -10.67 1.31 -20.81
CA LYS A 95 -10.99 0.56 -19.60
C LYS A 95 -11.53 1.49 -18.52
N GLU A 96 -12.59 1.08 -17.84
CA GLU A 96 -13.03 1.73 -16.60
C GLU A 96 -12.53 0.94 -15.39
N TYR A 97 -11.97 1.64 -14.40
CA TYR A 97 -11.48 1.05 -13.16
C TYR A 97 -12.34 1.57 -12.01
N ARG A 98 -12.86 0.66 -11.17
CA ARG A 98 -13.57 0.99 -9.92
C ARG A 98 -12.94 0.20 -8.78
N ALA A 99 -12.33 0.90 -7.85
CA ALA A 99 -11.63 0.31 -6.72
C ALA A 99 -12.30 0.69 -5.40
N TYR A 100 -12.55 -0.28 -4.53
CA TYR A 100 -13.24 -0.13 -3.25
C TYR A 100 -12.28 -0.43 -2.11
N TYR A 101 -12.28 0.39 -1.06
CA TYR A 101 -11.29 0.29 0.00
C TYR A 101 -11.91 0.06 1.38
N LEU A 102 -11.18 -0.66 2.23
CA LEU A 102 -11.45 -0.82 3.65
C LEU A 102 -10.14 -0.65 4.41
N LYS A 103 -10.10 0.24 5.40
CA LYS A 103 -8.90 0.48 6.22
C LYS A 103 -7.64 0.74 5.37
N LYS A 104 -7.79 1.53 4.28
CA LYS A 104 -6.69 1.91 3.35
C LYS A 104 -6.14 0.74 2.52
N GLN A 105 -6.83 -0.38 2.50
CA GLN A 105 -6.52 -1.57 1.72
C GLN A 105 -7.60 -1.78 0.64
N LEU A 106 -7.20 -2.12 -0.58
CA LEU A 106 -8.09 -2.41 -1.70
C LEU A 106 -8.82 -3.72 -1.44
N ILE A 107 -10.15 -3.73 -1.36
CA ILE A 107 -10.94 -4.95 -1.11
C ILE A 107 -11.62 -5.48 -2.36
N GLN A 108 -11.84 -4.63 -3.36
CA GLN A 108 -12.40 -5.03 -4.64
C GLN A 108 -11.92 -4.08 -5.74
N LEU A 109 -11.55 -4.65 -6.88
CA LEU A 109 -11.27 -3.94 -8.12
C LEU A 109 -12.18 -4.47 -9.24
N LEU A 110 -12.92 -3.58 -9.88
CA LEU A 110 -13.67 -3.87 -11.10
C LEU A 110 -12.95 -3.22 -12.28
N VAL A 111 -12.78 -3.98 -13.35
CA VAL A 111 -12.21 -3.50 -14.62
C VAL A 111 -13.19 -3.80 -15.73
N ASP A 112 -13.81 -2.76 -16.28
CA ASP A 112 -14.74 -2.84 -17.40
C ASP A 112 -14.01 -2.54 -18.71
N LYS A 113 -14.17 -3.40 -19.73
CA LYS A 113 -13.65 -3.16 -21.08
C LYS A 113 -14.67 -3.68 -22.10
N SER A 114 -15.12 -2.81 -23.02
CA SER A 114 -16.02 -3.20 -24.12
C SER A 114 -17.26 -3.99 -23.63
N GLY A 115 -17.93 -3.50 -22.58
CA GLY A 115 -19.12 -4.13 -22.00
C GLY A 115 -18.86 -5.36 -21.12
N LYS A 116 -17.62 -5.87 -21.03
CA LYS A 116 -17.25 -7.01 -20.17
C LYS A 116 -16.60 -6.53 -18.88
N ARG A 117 -17.03 -7.08 -17.74
CA ARG A 117 -16.48 -6.79 -16.42
C ARG A 117 -15.59 -7.92 -15.89
N LYS A 118 -14.36 -7.59 -15.49
CA LYS A 118 -13.54 -8.43 -14.62
C LYS A 118 -13.65 -7.92 -13.17
N THR A 119 -13.81 -8.84 -12.23
CA THR A 119 -13.96 -8.54 -10.80
C THR A 119 -12.88 -9.25 -9.99
N TYR A 120 -12.09 -8.49 -9.24
CA TYR A 120 -11.05 -8.99 -8.35
C TYR A 120 -11.45 -8.67 -6.90
N ILE A 121 -11.75 -9.68 -6.09
CA ILE A 121 -12.13 -9.51 -4.68
C ILE A 121 -10.96 -9.98 -3.82
N GLN A 122 -10.44 -9.08 -2.98
CA GLN A 122 -9.33 -9.34 -2.04
C GLN A 122 -8.24 -10.25 -2.66
N TYR A 123 -7.73 -9.85 -3.83
CA TYR A 123 -6.88 -10.70 -4.63
C TYR A 123 -5.49 -10.81 -4.02
N TYR A 124 -5.32 -11.79 -3.13
CA TYR A 124 -4.09 -11.93 -2.36
C TYR A 124 -3.56 -13.36 -2.20
N LYS A 125 -4.14 -14.35 -2.89
CA LYS A 125 -3.60 -15.71 -2.94
C LYS A 125 -2.62 -15.81 -4.12
N LYS A 126 -1.48 -16.53 -4.02
CA LYS A 126 -0.94 -17.17 -5.23
C LYS A 126 -2.01 -18.13 -5.70
N SER A 127 -2.26 -18.18 -6.99
CA SER A 127 -2.81 -19.38 -7.57
C SER A 127 -1.65 -20.29 -7.98
N ALA A 128 -1.90 -21.60 -7.95
CA ALA A 128 -0.88 -22.60 -8.21
C ALA A 128 -0.55 -22.72 -9.70
N ASN A 129 -1.40 -22.19 -10.60
CA ASN A 129 -1.49 -22.76 -11.94
C ASN A 129 -1.33 -21.81 -13.15
N LYS A 130 -1.12 -20.49 -13.02
CA LYS A 130 -0.71 -19.64 -14.15
C LYS A 130 0.17 -18.46 -13.71
N MET A 131 1.48 -18.68 -13.58
CA MET A 131 2.41 -17.66 -13.04
C MET A 131 2.29 -16.28 -13.70
N MET A 132 2.17 -16.19 -15.02
CA MET A 132 2.21 -14.90 -15.74
C MET A 132 0.89 -14.10 -15.69
N GLU A 133 -0.27 -14.74 -15.85
CA GLU A 133 -1.57 -14.03 -15.82
C GLU A 133 -1.91 -13.53 -14.40
N GLU A 134 -1.56 -14.34 -13.41
CA GLU A 134 -1.72 -13.99 -11.99
C GLU A 134 -0.78 -12.87 -11.58
N TYR A 135 0.48 -12.93 -12.02
CA TYR A 135 1.45 -11.86 -11.81
C TYR A 135 0.94 -10.52 -12.36
N ASN A 136 0.49 -10.49 -13.62
CA ASN A 136 -0.03 -9.26 -14.24
C ASN A 136 -1.26 -8.73 -13.50
N THR A 137 -2.11 -9.62 -13.00
CA THR A 137 -3.30 -9.27 -12.22
C THR A 137 -2.93 -8.72 -10.85
N ALA A 138 -2.02 -9.38 -10.12
CA ALA A 138 -1.52 -8.94 -8.83
C ALA A 138 -0.82 -7.57 -8.97
N SER A 139 0.07 -7.43 -9.96
CA SER A 139 0.77 -6.19 -10.26
C SER A 139 -0.21 -5.03 -10.51
N LEU A 140 -1.26 -5.24 -11.30
CA LEU A 140 -2.31 -4.23 -11.48
C LEU A 140 -3.03 -3.90 -10.17
N TYR A 141 -3.43 -4.91 -9.40
CA TYR A 141 -4.17 -4.75 -8.14
C TYR A 141 -3.37 -3.92 -7.13
N PHE A 142 -2.10 -4.28 -6.94
CA PHE A 142 -1.19 -3.58 -6.05
C PHE A 142 -0.81 -2.19 -6.57
N THR A 143 -0.64 -2.01 -7.88
CA THR A 143 -0.38 -0.67 -8.46
C THR A 143 -1.53 0.28 -8.16
N VAL A 144 -2.79 -0.15 -8.32
CA VAL A 144 -3.98 0.65 -8.00
C VAL A 144 -4.02 0.99 -6.50
N GLU A 145 -3.75 0.02 -5.64
CA GLU A 145 -3.69 0.24 -4.19
C GLU A 145 -2.57 1.20 -3.78
N ASN A 146 -1.38 1.05 -4.34
CA ASN A 146 -0.22 1.89 -4.05
C ASN A 146 -0.47 3.34 -4.46
N TYR A 147 -1.15 3.57 -5.58
CA TYR A 147 -1.59 4.90 -5.95
C TYR A 147 -2.56 5.50 -4.93
N ALA A 148 -3.54 4.72 -4.47
CA ALA A 148 -4.44 5.14 -3.39
C ALA A 148 -3.67 5.48 -2.10
N ARG A 149 -2.69 4.66 -1.71
CA ARG A 149 -1.89 4.90 -0.49
C ARG A 149 -0.98 6.13 -0.62
N LYS A 150 -0.37 6.35 -1.79
CA LYS A 150 0.35 7.61 -2.09
C LYS A 150 -0.56 8.82 -1.99
N MET A 151 -1.81 8.71 -2.44
CA MET A 151 -2.77 9.81 -2.34
C MET A 151 -3.04 10.22 -0.88
N LEU A 152 -3.02 9.26 0.05
CA LEU A 152 -3.20 9.51 1.47
C LEU A 152 -2.11 10.40 2.09
N GLU A 153 -0.91 10.47 1.49
CA GLU A 153 0.19 11.37 1.96
C GLU A 153 -0.25 12.83 2.07
N SER A 154 -1.21 13.24 1.23
CA SER A 154 -1.68 14.61 1.16
C SER A 154 -2.79 14.94 2.17
N ILE A 155 -3.29 13.93 2.88
CA ILE A 155 -4.42 14.03 3.80
C ILE A 155 -3.97 13.61 5.21
N GLN A 156 -3.02 12.68 5.30
CA GLN A 156 -2.56 12.11 6.57
C GLN A 156 -1.24 12.74 7.00
N PRO A 157 -1.04 12.96 8.31
CA PRO A 157 0.21 13.47 8.82
C PRO A 157 1.35 12.46 8.59
N SER A 158 2.52 12.99 8.26
CA SER A 158 3.75 12.18 8.14
C SER A 158 4.41 12.01 9.50
N THR A 159 4.98 10.83 9.74
CA THR A 159 5.68 10.50 10.99
C THR A 159 7.18 10.66 10.83
N ILE A 160 7.84 11.29 11.81
CA ILE A 160 9.30 11.27 11.90
C ILE A 160 9.72 9.92 12.48
N LYS A 161 10.53 9.18 11.72
CA LYS A 161 11.08 7.90 12.19
C LYS A 161 12.54 8.08 12.60
N LYS A 162 12.86 7.76 13.86
CA LYS A 162 14.22 7.96 14.41
C LYS A 162 15.24 7.06 13.74
N SER A 163 14.93 5.78 13.49
CA SER A 163 15.80 4.85 12.79
C SER A 163 15.01 3.96 11.85
N PHE A 164 15.56 3.66 10.68
CA PHE A 164 15.02 2.74 9.68
C PHE A 164 16.15 2.20 8.82
N ASP A 165 16.08 0.95 8.43
CA ASP A 165 17.03 0.34 7.50
C ASP A 165 16.27 -0.72 6.70
N GLY A 166 16.45 -0.74 5.38
CA GLY A 166 15.76 -1.64 4.46
C GLY A 166 14.91 -0.95 3.40
N TYR A 167 14.12 -1.76 2.69
CA TYR A 167 13.41 -1.31 1.49
C TYR A 167 12.31 -0.28 1.77
N ALA A 168 12.29 0.73 0.92
CA ALA A 168 11.31 1.79 0.91
C ALA A 168 10.95 2.25 -0.50
N ILE A 169 9.79 2.89 -0.62
CA ILE A 169 9.44 3.71 -1.77
C ILE A 169 9.57 5.18 -1.37
N VAL A 170 10.53 5.88 -1.97
CA VAL A 170 10.69 7.33 -1.83
C VAL A 170 9.73 8.03 -2.77
N THR A 171 8.72 8.71 -2.21
CA THR A 171 7.61 9.28 -2.98
C THR A 171 7.74 10.77 -3.24
N LYS A 172 8.54 11.48 -2.43
CA LYS A 172 8.71 12.94 -2.55
C LYS A 172 10.00 13.42 -1.92
N ILE A 173 10.66 14.39 -2.56
CA ILE A 173 11.79 15.14 -2.00
C ILE A 173 11.51 16.64 -2.16
N LYS A 174 11.45 17.38 -1.03
CA LYS A 174 11.26 18.85 -1.01
C LYS A 174 12.26 19.47 -0.04
N GLY A 175 13.13 20.34 -0.56
CA GLY A 175 14.29 20.84 0.19
C GLY A 175 15.13 19.66 0.69
N ASN A 176 15.44 19.66 1.99
CA ASN A 176 16.13 18.56 2.65
C ASN A 176 15.18 17.53 3.30
N THR A 177 13.88 17.55 3.00
CA THR A 177 12.94 16.56 3.55
C THR A 177 12.61 15.51 2.48
N VAL A 178 12.65 14.25 2.89
CA VAL A 178 12.29 13.09 2.07
C VAL A 178 11.09 12.41 2.71
N TRP A 179 10.06 12.15 1.91
CA TRP A 179 8.93 11.32 2.30
C TRP A 179 9.07 9.95 1.66
N TYR A 180 8.80 8.93 2.46
CA TYR A 180 8.91 7.55 2.03
C TYR A 180 7.89 6.67 2.73
N HIS A 181 7.66 5.51 2.13
CA HIS A 181 6.84 4.45 2.66
C HIS A 181 7.71 3.21 2.83
N LYS A 182 7.49 2.43 3.89
CA LYS A 182 8.03 1.07 3.91
C LYS A 182 7.34 0.25 2.85
N VAL A 183 8.02 -0.77 2.36
CA VAL A 183 7.50 -1.64 1.33
C VAL A 183 7.71 -3.10 1.71
N ASP A 184 6.69 -3.90 1.46
CA ASP A 184 6.85 -5.34 1.28
C ASP A 184 6.86 -5.61 -0.23
N ASN A 185 7.76 -6.45 -0.71
CA ASN A 185 7.88 -6.82 -2.11
C ASN A 185 7.94 -8.34 -2.29
N TRP A 186 7.47 -8.79 -3.45
CA TRP A 186 7.34 -10.18 -3.87
C TRP A 186 7.60 -10.30 -5.38
N GLY A 187 7.83 -11.52 -5.84
CA GLY A 187 8.30 -11.78 -7.20
C GLY A 187 9.83 -11.70 -7.28
N SER A 188 10.43 -12.41 -8.25
CA SER A 188 11.88 -12.47 -8.44
C SER A 188 12.52 -11.12 -8.79
N ASP A 189 11.72 -10.21 -9.32
CA ASP A 189 12.08 -8.87 -9.79
C ASP A 189 11.59 -7.75 -8.83
N GLY A 190 10.90 -8.10 -7.74
CA GLY A 190 10.31 -7.12 -6.82
C GLY A 190 9.17 -6.28 -7.42
N SER A 191 8.65 -6.66 -8.58
CA SER A 191 7.61 -5.94 -9.32
C SER A 191 6.25 -5.90 -8.63
N ILE A 192 5.96 -6.89 -7.77
CA ILE A 192 4.78 -6.91 -6.94
C ILE A 192 5.19 -6.36 -5.59
N TYR A 193 4.72 -5.16 -5.27
CA TYR A 193 5.05 -4.53 -4.00
C TYR A 193 3.84 -3.80 -3.43
N SER A 194 3.82 -3.67 -2.11
CA SER A 194 2.80 -2.91 -1.40
C SER A 194 3.44 -1.92 -0.46
N ILE A 195 3.10 -0.65 -0.62
CA ILE A 195 3.61 0.41 0.25
C ILE A 195 2.76 0.49 1.51
N GLU A 196 3.37 0.65 2.69
CA GLU A 196 2.62 0.84 3.93
C GLU A 196 1.70 2.08 3.82
N PRO A 197 0.45 2.07 4.30
CA PRO A 197 -0.41 3.26 4.25
C PRO A 197 0.12 4.45 5.06
N LYS A 198 1.10 4.23 5.95
CA LYS A 198 1.72 5.26 6.78
C LYS A 198 2.90 5.89 6.04
N THR A 199 2.88 7.22 5.98
CA THR A 199 3.96 8.01 5.40
C THR A 199 4.99 8.39 6.47
N PHE A 200 6.26 8.19 6.16
CA PHE A 200 7.38 8.60 6.99
C PHE A 200 8.12 9.78 6.37
N LYS A 201 8.81 10.55 7.21
CA LYS A 201 9.73 11.60 6.76
C LYS A 201 11.08 11.53 7.46
N ALA A 202 12.13 11.89 6.73
CA ALA A 202 13.50 12.01 7.23
C ALA A 202 14.24 13.17 6.53
N VAL A 203 15.35 13.60 7.13
CA VAL A 203 16.17 14.71 6.64
C VAL A 203 17.30 14.19 5.75
N LEU A 204 17.38 14.66 4.50
CA LEU A 204 18.43 14.36 3.54
C LEU A 204 19.66 15.25 3.78
N GLN A 205 20.68 14.70 4.45
CA GLN A 205 21.91 15.42 4.77
C GLN A 205 22.78 15.65 3.53
N ASP A 206 23.65 16.66 3.56
CA ASP A 206 24.63 16.91 2.49
C ASP A 206 25.63 15.78 2.33
N LYS A 207 26.00 15.14 3.44
CA LYS A 207 26.88 13.97 3.50
C LYS A 207 26.16 12.65 3.19
N CYS A 208 24.92 12.67 2.73
CA CYS A 208 24.19 11.46 2.37
C CYS A 208 24.85 10.80 1.16
N THR A 209 25.09 9.50 1.25
CA THR A 209 25.53 8.69 0.12
C THR A 209 24.30 8.33 -0.71
N ILE A 210 24.35 8.58 -2.02
CA ILE A 210 23.31 8.16 -2.95
C ILE A 210 23.98 7.30 -4.02
N LYS A 211 23.55 6.06 -4.14
CA LYS A 211 24.09 5.06 -5.05
C LYS A 211 22.98 4.50 -5.92
N ASP A 212 23.32 4.13 -7.14
CA ASP A 212 22.40 3.61 -8.13
C ASP A 212 23.00 2.39 -8.81
N ALA A 213 22.47 1.22 -8.48
CA ALA A 213 22.81 -0.08 -9.04
C ALA A 213 21.72 -0.59 -10.01
N SER A 214 20.80 0.26 -10.46
CA SER A 214 19.66 -0.17 -11.28
C SER A 214 20.04 -0.82 -12.61
N GLU A 215 21.24 -0.54 -13.13
CA GLU A 215 21.75 -1.11 -14.39
C GLU A 215 22.50 -2.44 -14.21
N SER A 216 23.07 -2.70 -13.03
CA SER A 216 23.87 -3.91 -12.76
C SER A 216 24.01 -4.15 -11.25
N PRO A 217 23.89 -5.41 -10.78
CA PRO A 217 24.13 -5.75 -9.39
C PRO A 217 25.61 -5.62 -8.97
N GLU A 218 26.53 -5.62 -9.93
CA GLU A 218 27.98 -5.60 -9.67
C GLU A 218 28.54 -4.17 -9.56
N LYS A 219 27.80 -3.17 -10.07
CA LYS A 219 28.30 -1.79 -10.17
C LYS A 219 27.25 -0.78 -9.76
N ALA A 220 27.55 -0.04 -8.69
CA ALA A 220 26.73 1.08 -8.23
C ALA A 220 27.38 2.42 -8.58
N TYR A 221 26.62 3.29 -9.26
CA TYR A 221 27.05 4.64 -9.60
C TYR A 221 26.72 5.62 -8.47
N LYS A 222 27.67 6.49 -8.11
CA LYS A 222 27.40 7.59 -7.19
C LYS A 222 26.49 8.63 -7.88
N ARG A 223 25.42 9.03 -7.21
CA ARG A 223 24.44 10.01 -7.72
C ARG A 223 24.35 11.23 -6.81
N SER A 224 23.83 12.32 -7.35
CA SER A 224 23.59 13.57 -6.61
C SER A 224 22.17 13.64 -6.06
N LYS A 225 21.93 14.51 -5.05
CA LYS A 225 20.57 14.81 -4.56
C LYS A 225 19.65 15.29 -5.67
N LYS A 226 20.18 16.09 -6.62
CA LYS A 226 19.45 16.60 -7.79
C LYS A 226 19.01 15.45 -8.70
N TRP A 227 19.89 14.47 -8.93
CA TRP A 227 19.55 13.28 -9.71
C TRP A 227 18.46 12.47 -9.01
N MET A 228 18.59 12.22 -7.71
CA MET A 228 17.58 11.46 -6.94
C MET A 228 16.21 12.13 -7.00
N LYS A 229 16.15 13.46 -6.83
CA LYS A 229 14.89 14.21 -6.96
C LYS A 229 14.26 14.01 -8.35
N LYS A 230 15.06 14.11 -9.42
CA LYS A 230 14.57 13.89 -10.79
C LYS A 230 14.07 12.46 -11.02
N SER A 231 14.71 11.46 -10.41
CA SER A 231 14.28 10.06 -10.47
C SER A 231 12.94 9.87 -9.75
N VAL A 232 12.79 10.40 -8.53
CA VAL A 232 11.51 10.39 -7.78
C VAL A 232 10.40 11.09 -8.57
N ASP A 233 10.65 12.26 -9.14
CA ASP A 233 9.65 13.03 -9.89
C ASP A 233 9.20 12.33 -11.18
N LYS A 234 10.05 11.47 -11.77
CA LYS A 234 9.72 10.65 -12.95
C LYS A 234 8.98 9.35 -12.62
N SER A 235 9.03 8.93 -11.37
CA SER A 235 8.47 7.63 -10.96
C SER A 235 6.94 7.61 -10.96
N ILE A 236 6.39 6.42 -11.18
CA ILE A 236 4.94 6.14 -11.21
C ILE A 236 4.33 6.35 -9.82
N VAL A 237 4.73 5.53 -8.85
CA VAL A 237 4.33 5.66 -7.43
C VAL A 237 5.44 6.33 -6.63
N GLY A 238 6.68 5.91 -6.78
CA GLY A 238 7.83 6.45 -6.10
C GLY A 238 9.09 5.74 -6.58
N GLN A 239 10.25 6.22 -6.18
CA GLN A 239 11.51 5.54 -6.46
C GLN A 239 11.73 4.45 -5.41
N PHE A 240 11.83 3.19 -5.84
CA PHE A 240 12.24 2.09 -4.96
C PHE A 240 13.70 2.26 -4.56
N ALA A 241 13.99 2.10 -3.28
CA ALA A 241 15.33 2.25 -2.71
C ALA A 241 15.50 1.41 -1.44
N ASP A 242 16.72 0.99 -1.17
CA ASP A 242 17.16 0.69 0.19
C ASP A 242 17.53 2.01 0.90
N LEU A 243 17.02 2.20 2.11
CA LEU A 243 17.07 3.49 2.80
C LEU A 243 17.51 3.31 4.25
N THR A 244 18.70 3.83 4.57
CA THR A 244 19.21 3.89 5.94
C THR A 244 18.96 5.26 6.57
N VAL A 245 18.16 5.29 7.63
CA VAL A 245 17.83 6.47 8.44
C VAL A 245 18.37 6.27 9.86
N ASN A 246 19.10 7.27 10.37
CA ASN A 246 19.59 7.30 11.75
C ASN A 246 19.35 8.69 12.37
N LYS A 247 18.79 8.73 13.57
CA LYS A 247 18.34 9.94 14.27
C LYS A 247 17.51 10.88 13.37
N GLY A 248 16.60 10.29 12.58
CA GLY A 248 15.72 11.02 11.64
C GLY A 248 16.43 11.60 10.41
N LYS A 249 17.70 11.24 10.19
CA LYS A 249 18.54 11.73 9.10
C LYS A 249 18.91 10.58 8.17
N ILE A 250 18.78 10.77 6.87
CA ILE A 250 19.16 9.79 5.85
C ILE A 250 20.68 9.74 5.75
N LYS A 251 21.24 8.53 5.86
CA LYS A 251 22.66 8.24 5.72
C LYS A 251 22.98 7.73 4.32
N GLU A 252 22.17 6.81 3.83
CA GLU A 252 22.33 6.23 2.50
C GLU A 252 20.97 6.06 1.81
N ILE A 253 20.98 6.26 0.50
CA ILE A 253 19.92 5.86 -0.43
C ILE A 253 20.59 5.01 -1.50
N MET A 254 20.21 3.74 -1.62
CA MET A 254 20.67 2.85 -2.67
C MET A 254 19.50 2.47 -3.57
N ILE A 255 19.59 2.76 -4.86
CA ILE A 255 18.65 2.20 -5.85
C ILE A 255 19.15 0.80 -6.20
N PRO A 256 18.43 -0.27 -5.83
CA PRO A 256 18.91 -1.63 -6.08
C PRO A 256 18.75 -2.00 -7.56
N TYR A 257 19.54 -2.99 -7.98
CA TYR A 257 19.28 -3.73 -9.21
C TYR A 257 17.99 -4.54 -9.05
N MET A 258 17.09 -4.45 -10.04
CA MET A 258 15.89 -5.29 -10.14
C MET A 258 15.97 -6.05 -11.47
N PRO A 259 16.20 -7.38 -11.43
CA PRO A 259 16.33 -8.22 -12.63
C PRO A 259 15.02 -8.33 -13.42
#